data_AF-A0A934DSA2-F1
#
_entry.id   AF-A0A934DSA2-F1
#
_cell.length_a   1.000
_cell.length_b   1.000
_cell.length_c   1.000
_cell.angle_alpha   90.00
_cell.angle_beta   90.00
_cell.angle_gamma   90.00
#
_symmetry.space_group_name_H-M   'P 1'
#
loop_
_entity.id
_entity.type
_entity.pdbx_description
1 polymer ?
#
loop_
_entity_poly.entity_id
_entity_poly.type
_entity_poly.pdbx_seq_one_letter_code
_entity_poly.pdbx_strand_id
1 'polypeptide(L)'
;MGRLRSVLLLLASLSACGRSTPQPGEWIHCTCPYLTDYDDRAMHQVQVCTPNRQAAPKLAAECASRHQPGHFDPCQCGESKGPCDGTQACHSLENQ
;
A
#
# COMPACT_ATOMS: atom_id res chain seq x y z
N MET A 1 10.24 -32.84 44.68
CA MET A 1 9.34 -33.36 43.61
C MET A 1 8.05 -32.55 43.64
N GLY A 2 7.71 -31.79 42.59
CA GLY A 2 6.44 -31.04 42.62
C GLY A 2 6.20 -29.93 41.60
N ARG A 3 6.55 -30.15 40.32
CA ARG A 3 5.88 -29.63 39.11
C ARG A 3 5.62 -28.11 38.99
N LEU A 4 6.49 -27.47 38.20
CA LEU A 4 6.19 -26.27 37.41
C LEU A 4 4.82 -26.41 36.71
N ARG A 5 3.94 -25.42 36.87
CA ARG A 5 2.78 -25.16 36.01
C ARG A 5 2.66 -23.64 35.87
N SER A 6 3.18 -23.07 34.78
CA SER A 6 2.42 -22.88 33.53
C SER A 6 1.34 -21.81 33.68
N VAL A 7 1.70 -20.54 33.50
CA VAL A 7 0.84 -19.57 32.79
C VAL A 7 1.75 -18.61 32.01
N LEU A 8 2.38 -19.14 30.96
CA LEU A 8 3.14 -18.39 29.96
C LEU A 8 2.28 -18.44 28.69
N LEU A 9 1.20 -17.67 28.65
CA LEU A 9 0.18 -17.73 27.59
C LEU A 9 -0.50 -16.36 27.46
N LEU A 10 0.25 -15.35 26.99
CA LEU A 10 -0.27 -14.07 26.49
C LEU A 10 0.63 -13.57 25.35
N LEU A 11 1.09 -14.49 24.49
CA LEU A 11 1.70 -14.15 23.21
C LEU A 11 0.72 -14.50 22.08
N ALA A 12 0.70 -13.61 21.08
CA ALA A 12 0.15 -13.78 19.73
C ALA A 12 -1.35 -13.47 19.54
N SER A 13 -1.72 -12.19 19.65
CA SER A 13 -3.02 -11.73 19.12
C SER A 13 -3.01 -10.34 18.50
N LEU A 14 -1.91 -9.86 17.91
CA LEU A 14 -1.95 -8.73 16.94
C LEU A 14 -0.78 -8.81 15.97
N SER A 15 -0.92 -9.51 14.84
CA SER A 15 -0.16 -9.26 13.59
C SER A 15 -0.72 -10.10 12.43
N ALA A 16 -2.06 -10.16 12.30
CA ALA A 16 -2.66 -10.43 10.99
C ALA A 16 -2.58 -9.14 10.15
N CYS A 17 -1.37 -8.59 9.99
CA CYS A 17 -1.10 -7.68 8.89
C CYS A 17 -1.34 -8.51 7.63
N GLY A 18 -2.43 -8.21 6.92
CA GLY A 18 -2.89 -8.95 5.77
C GLY A 18 -1.73 -9.26 4.82
N ARG A 19 -1.28 -10.51 4.84
CA ARG A 19 -0.54 -11.06 3.71
C ARG A 19 -1.56 -11.16 2.60
N SER A 20 -1.71 -10.07 1.85
CA SER A 20 -2.30 -10.12 0.52
C SER A 20 -1.51 -11.15 -0.25
N THR A 21 -2.07 -12.35 -0.40
CA THR A 21 -1.53 -13.34 -1.33
C THR A 21 -1.36 -12.65 -2.68
N PRO A 22 -0.20 -12.77 -3.34
CA PRO A 22 0.02 -12.24 -4.67
C PRO A 22 -1.18 -12.58 -5.56
N GLN A 23 -1.93 -11.56 -5.96
CA GLN A 23 -3.04 -11.72 -6.89
C GLN A 23 -2.66 -11.06 -8.20
N PRO A 24 -2.70 -11.81 -9.32
CA PRO A 24 -2.47 -11.23 -10.61
C PRO A 24 -3.57 -10.20 -10.92
N GLY A 25 -3.22 -9.20 -11.70
CA GLY A 25 -4.11 -8.10 -12.02
C GLY A 25 -3.51 -7.21 -13.10
N GLU A 26 -3.83 -5.93 -13.03
CA GLU A 26 -3.29 -4.91 -13.92
C GLU A 26 -2.48 -3.87 -13.14
N TRP A 27 -1.36 -3.44 -13.72
CA TRP A 27 -0.65 -2.25 -13.30
C TRP A 27 -1.46 -1.02 -13.65
N ILE A 28 -1.71 -0.14 -12.68
CA ILE A 28 -2.44 1.10 -12.87
C ILE A 28 -1.58 2.25 -12.36
N HIS A 29 -1.34 3.24 -13.22
CA HIS A 29 -0.64 4.46 -12.83
C HIS A 29 -1.62 5.39 -12.12
N CYS A 30 -1.27 5.81 -10.91
CA CYS A 30 -2.00 6.78 -10.12
C CYS A 30 -1.11 7.97 -9.73
N THR A 31 -1.72 9.14 -9.65
CA THR A 31 -1.12 10.37 -9.13
C THR A 31 -1.82 10.73 -7.83
N CYS A 32 -1.05 10.83 -6.75
CA CYS A 32 -1.52 11.13 -5.41
C CYS A 32 -1.10 12.56 -5.04
N PRO A 33 -2.01 13.54 -5.05
CA PRO A 33 -1.70 14.87 -4.56
C PRO A 33 -1.49 14.84 -3.05
N TYR A 34 -0.55 15.63 -2.55
CA TYR A 34 -0.35 15.83 -1.13
C TYR A 34 0.08 17.26 -0.83
N LEU A 35 -0.20 17.70 0.39
CA LEU A 35 0.27 18.99 0.88
C LEU A 35 1.63 18.80 1.54
N THR A 36 2.56 19.67 1.18
CA THR A 36 3.86 19.79 1.85
C THR A 36 3.75 20.74 3.05
N ASP A 37 4.77 20.76 3.90
CA ASP A 37 4.85 21.68 5.06
C ASP A 37 4.89 23.18 4.66
N TYR A 38 5.07 23.49 3.36
CA TYR A 38 5.07 24.85 2.83
C TYR A 38 3.71 25.25 2.22
N ASP A 39 2.64 24.51 2.50
CA ASP A 39 1.29 24.66 1.92
C ASP A 39 1.24 24.49 0.38
N ASP A 40 2.34 24.05 -0.23
CA ASP A 40 2.40 23.75 -1.66
C ASP A 40 1.79 22.38 -1.95
N ARG A 41 1.00 22.30 -3.03
CA ARG A 41 0.50 21.04 -3.59
C ARG A 41 1.60 20.35 -4.37
N ALA A 42 2.08 19.24 -3.84
CA ALA A 42 2.96 18.33 -4.54
C ALA A 42 2.18 17.12 -5.07
N MET A 43 2.81 16.34 -5.93
CA MET A 43 2.23 15.14 -6.52
C MET A 43 3.20 13.98 -6.36
N HIS A 44 2.72 12.85 -5.87
CA HIS A 44 3.47 11.61 -5.82
C HIS A 44 2.90 10.63 -6.84
N GLN A 45 3.74 10.14 -7.76
CA GLN A 45 3.33 9.17 -8.78
C GLN A 45 3.65 7.75 -8.34
N VAL A 46 2.67 6.86 -8.44
CA VAL A 46 2.80 5.45 -8.09
C VAL A 46 2.16 4.56 -9.13
N GLN A 47 2.62 3.32 -9.21
CA GLN A 47 1.95 2.24 -9.92
C GLN A 47 1.48 1.19 -8.93
N VAL A 48 0.23 0.75 -9.06
CA VAL A 48 -0.37 -0.29 -8.22
C VAL A 48 -0.82 -1.47 -9.04
N CYS A 49 -0.57 -2.67 -8.55
CA CYS A 49 -1.04 -3.92 -9.13
C CYS A 49 -2.36 -4.29 -8.46
N THR A 50 -3.45 -4.32 -9.21
CA THR A 50 -4.76 -4.70 -8.67
C THR A 50 -5.64 -5.39 -9.71
N PRO A 51 -6.39 -6.44 -9.33
CA PRO A 51 -7.44 -7.01 -10.18
C PRO A 51 -8.71 -6.14 -10.21
N ASN A 52 -8.85 -5.19 -9.29
CA ASN A 52 -10.01 -4.30 -9.19
C ASN A 52 -9.57 -2.83 -9.34
N ARG A 53 -9.92 -2.20 -10.47
CA ARG A 53 -9.62 -0.79 -10.74
C ARG A 53 -10.27 0.17 -9.73
N GLN A 54 -11.44 -0.18 -9.19
CA GLN A 54 -12.12 0.67 -8.19
C GLN A 54 -11.35 0.74 -6.88
N ALA A 55 -10.50 -0.25 -6.58
CA ALA A 55 -9.64 -0.25 -5.41
C ALA A 55 -8.30 0.51 -5.63
N ALA A 56 -7.96 0.84 -6.88
CA ALA A 56 -6.68 1.44 -7.23
C ALA A 56 -6.38 2.76 -6.51
N PRO A 57 -7.32 3.73 -6.39
CA PRO A 57 -7.05 4.99 -5.68
C PRO A 57 -6.65 4.79 -4.21
N LYS A 58 -7.32 3.86 -3.53
CA LYS A 58 -7.02 3.55 -2.13
C LYS A 58 -5.66 2.87 -1.99
N LEU A 59 -5.38 1.87 -2.83
CA LEU A 59 -4.08 1.18 -2.84
C LEU A 59 -2.93 2.15 -3.18
N ALA A 60 -3.18 3.10 -4.07
CA ALA A 60 -2.21 4.13 -4.44
C ALA A 60 -1.90 5.06 -3.26
N ALA A 61 -2.90 5.50 -2.51
CA ALA A 61 -2.71 6.31 -1.30
C ALA A 61 -1.93 5.56 -0.21
N GLU A 62 -2.25 4.29 0.01
CA GLU A 62 -1.49 3.42 0.91
C GLU A 62 -0.05 3.20 0.42
N CYS A 63 0.18 3.17 -0.90
CA CYS A 63 1.52 3.09 -1.46
C CYS A 63 2.32 4.38 -1.29
N ALA A 64 1.72 5.52 -1.60
CA ALA A 64 2.34 6.83 -1.53
C ALA A 64 2.72 7.18 -0.09
N SER A 65 1.84 6.91 0.88
CA SER A 65 2.11 7.15 2.30
C SER A 65 3.25 6.33 2.91
N ARG A 66 3.66 5.22 2.27
CA ARG A 66 4.86 4.46 2.65
C ARG A 66 6.16 5.10 2.18
N HIS A 67 6.11 5.93 1.14
CA HIS A 67 7.31 6.56 0.55
C HIS A 67 7.46 8.02 0.96
N GLN A 68 6.34 8.72 1.13
CA GLN A 68 6.30 10.12 1.53
C GLN A 68 5.34 10.28 2.72
N PRO A 69 5.83 10.75 3.88
CA PRO A 69 4.94 11.10 4.99
C PRO A 69 4.11 12.33 4.61
N GLY A 70 2.79 12.26 4.83
CA GLY A 70 1.90 13.39 4.53
C GLY A 70 0.43 13.00 4.48
N HIS A 71 -0.44 14.01 4.41
CA HIS A 71 -1.85 13.82 4.11
C HIS A 71 -2.03 13.81 2.59
N PHE A 72 -2.44 12.67 2.04
CA PHE A 72 -2.74 12.54 0.62
C PHE A 72 -4.22 12.82 0.37
N ASP A 73 -4.47 13.70 -0.60
CA ASP A 73 -5.78 13.80 -1.23
C ASP A 73 -6.10 12.50 -1.99
N PRO A 74 -7.38 12.25 -2.35
CA PRO A 74 -7.74 11.07 -3.14
C PRO A 74 -6.90 10.95 -4.41
N CYS A 75 -6.16 9.85 -4.54
CA CYS A 75 -5.33 9.61 -5.73
C CYS A 75 -6.18 9.47 -6.99
N GLN A 76 -5.72 10.06 -8.07
CA GLN A 76 -6.34 9.95 -9.38
C GLN A 76 -5.64 8.85 -10.16
N CYS A 77 -6.38 7.81 -10.56
CA CYS A 77 -5.83 6.66 -11.27
C CYS A 77 -6.29 6.67 -12.73
N GLY A 78 -5.35 6.41 -13.63
CA GLY A 78 -5.59 6.33 -15.07
C GLY A 78 -5.90 4.91 -15.56
N GLU A 79 -5.58 4.68 -16.83
CA GLU A 79 -5.76 3.37 -17.47
C GLU A 79 -4.69 2.35 -17.06
N SER A 80 -5.00 1.08 -17.31
CA SER A 80 -4.07 -0.04 -17.16
C SER A 80 -2.82 0.14 -18.02
N LYS A 81 -1.67 -0.22 -17.47
CA LYS A 81 -0.35 -0.23 -18.09
C LYS A 81 0.12 -1.64 -18.46
N GLY A 82 -0.73 -2.64 -18.26
CA GLY A 82 -0.45 -4.04 -18.58
C GLY A 82 -0.61 -4.96 -17.38
N PRO A 83 -0.41 -6.27 -17.58
CA PRO A 83 -0.60 -7.27 -16.55
C PRO A 83 0.48 -7.20 -15.46
N CYS A 84 0.12 -7.60 -14.26
CA CYS A 84 1.02 -7.83 -13.13
C CYS A 84 0.72 -9.20 -12.50
N ASP A 85 1.72 -9.88 -11.94
CA ASP A 85 1.53 -11.19 -11.31
C ASP A 85 1.11 -11.08 -9.82
N GLY A 86 1.23 -9.89 -9.24
CA GLY A 86 0.89 -9.62 -7.84
C GLY A 86 2.04 -9.83 -6.85
N THR A 87 3.23 -10.26 -7.30
CA THR A 87 4.43 -10.32 -6.43
C THR A 87 4.76 -8.96 -5.81
N GLN A 88 4.53 -7.88 -6.56
CA GLN A 88 4.67 -6.51 -6.09
C GLN A 88 3.33 -5.81 -6.10
N ALA A 89 2.89 -5.34 -4.93
CA ALA A 89 1.60 -4.65 -4.81
C ALA A 89 1.65 -3.23 -5.39
N CYS A 90 2.79 -2.53 -5.25
CA CYS A 90 2.96 -1.18 -5.79
C CYS A 90 4.44 -0.75 -5.89
N HIS A 91 4.72 0.34 -6.60
CA HIS A 91 5.98 1.07 -6.54
C HIS A 91 5.78 2.57 -6.75
N SER A 92 6.70 3.37 -6.22
CA SER A 92 6.83 4.78 -6.57
C SER A 92 7.52 4.94 -7.93
N LEU A 93 7.11 5.96 -8.68
CA LEU A 93 7.64 6.30 -10.00
C LEU A 93 8.56 7.52 -9.98
N GLU A 94 8.80 8.14 -8.81
CA GLU A 94 9.58 9.38 -8.72
C GLU A 94 11.09 9.22 -8.95
N ASN A 95 11.62 7.98 -8.89
CA ASN A 95 13.06 7.70 -8.97
C ASN A 95 13.42 6.72 -10.12
N GLN A 96 12.61 6.65 -11.18
CA GLN A 96 12.94 5.88 -12.40
C GLN A 96 13.40 6.80 -13.52
#